data_AF-X1G1Y8-F1
#
_entry.id   AF-X1G1Y8-F1
#
_cell.length_a   1.000
_cell.length_b   1.000
_cell.length_c   1.000
_cell.angle_alpha   90.00
_cell.angle_beta   90.00
_cell.angle_gamma   90.00
#
_symmetry.space_group_name_H-M   'P 1'
#
loop_
_entity.id
_entity.type
_entity.pdbx_description
1 polymer ?
#
loop_
_entity_poly.entity_id
_entity_poly.type
_entity_poly.pdbx_seq_one_letter_code
_entity_poly.pdbx_strand_id
1 'polypeptide(L)'
;NEYFFEDYIDMKIDETLLTSSDINSDYNRINDLAKADSNILNITYRVKFPVKITSHNADIIGDKNIAIWNIKYGDEKELYIEGRKTKLLTYFLIVILGIIGLFIIFIIFMLVFSSRRSKKPPPTRKPLYSYDNYFKRDRYFNTDDE
;
A
#
# COMPACT_ATOMS: atom_id res chain seq x y z
N ASN A 1 13.07 7.40 -8.85
CA ASN A 1 13.64 8.36 -7.89
C ASN A 1 13.98 7.57 -6.64
N GLU A 2 15.14 6.93 -6.70
CA GLU A 2 15.80 6.33 -5.54
C GLU A 2 16.73 7.39 -4.93
N TYR A 3 16.84 7.36 -3.62
CA TYR A 3 17.68 8.25 -2.83
C TYR A 3 18.71 7.40 -2.11
N PHE A 4 19.96 7.82 -2.16
CA PHE A 4 21.10 7.12 -1.60
C PHE A 4 21.84 8.07 -0.67
N PHE A 5 22.34 7.55 0.43
CA PHE A 5 23.23 8.23 1.35
C PHE A 5 24.31 7.25 1.76
N GLU A 6 25.55 7.70 1.57
CA GLU A 6 26.75 6.99 1.97
C GLU A 6 27.65 7.98 2.71
N ASP A 7 28.22 7.52 3.82
CA ASP A 7 29.14 8.29 4.64
C ASP A 7 30.18 7.33 5.23
N TYR A 8 31.36 7.84 5.55
CA TYR A 8 32.42 7.06 6.17
C TYR A 8 32.85 7.72 7.46
N ILE A 9 32.78 6.95 8.55
CA ILE A 9 33.17 7.43 9.87
C ILE A 9 34.32 6.59 10.38
N ASP A 10 35.39 7.29 10.73
CA ASP A 10 36.58 6.75 11.37
C ASP A 10 36.69 7.33 12.79
N MET A 11 36.57 6.46 13.78
CA MET A 11 36.71 6.80 15.20
C MET A 11 38.07 6.38 15.76
N LYS A 12 39.00 5.91 14.91
CA LYS A 12 40.34 5.51 15.30
C LYS A 12 41.27 6.72 15.27
N ILE A 13 42.09 6.86 16.33
CA ILE A 13 43.20 7.82 16.30
C ILE A 13 44.32 7.21 15.46
N ASP A 14 44.86 8.00 14.52
CA ASP A 14 46.00 7.62 13.71
C ASP A 14 47.18 7.15 14.59
N GLU A 15 47.70 5.96 14.30
CA GLU A 15 48.80 5.34 15.02
C GLU A 15 50.08 6.19 14.94
N THR A 16 50.27 6.96 13.87
CA THR A 16 51.39 7.90 13.73
C THR A 16 51.30 9.03 14.74
N LEU A 17 50.10 9.51 15.08
CA LEU A 17 49.90 10.53 16.11
C LEU A 17 50.15 9.96 17.50
N LEU A 18 49.74 8.71 17.76
CA LEU A 18 50.00 8.06 19.05
C LEU A 18 51.50 7.81 19.29
N THR A 19 52.22 7.42 18.24
CA THR A 19 53.65 7.05 18.33
C THR A 19 54.60 8.25 18.26
N SER A 20 54.23 9.31 17.56
CA SER A 20 55.04 10.54 17.48
C SER A 20 54.82 11.51 18.63
N SER A 21 53.72 11.35 19.38
CA SER A 21 53.39 12.22 20.51
C SER A 21 54.07 11.78 21.80
N ASP A 22 54.32 12.75 22.68
CA ASP A 22 54.80 12.49 24.04
C ASP A 22 53.83 11.55 24.79
N ILE A 23 54.35 10.79 25.75
CA ILE A 23 53.60 9.81 26.54
C ILE A 23 52.46 10.48 27.34
N ASN A 24 52.63 11.77 27.66
CA ASN A 24 51.64 12.60 28.34
C ASN A 24 50.76 13.42 27.39
N SER A 25 50.84 13.18 26.08
CA SER A 25 50.00 13.87 25.11
C SER A 25 48.52 13.53 25.28
N ASP A 26 47.66 14.47 24.88
CA ASP A 26 46.21 14.28 24.99
C ASP A 26 45.72 13.09 24.14
N TYR A 27 46.36 12.80 23.00
CA TYR A 27 46.02 11.62 22.18
C TYR A 27 46.25 10.31 22.94
N ASN A 28 47.39 10.17 23.62
CA ASN A 28 47.70 8.98 24.41
C ASN A 28 46.75 8.86 25.61
N ARG A 29 46.42 9.98 26.27
CA ARG A 29 45.46 10.00 27.39
C ARG A 29 44.06 9.59 26.95
N ILE A 30 43.59 10.08 25.81
CA ILE A 30 42.28 9.72 25.23
C ILE A 30 42.27 8.23 24.86
N ASN A 31 43.34 7.75 24.22
CA ASN A 31 43.47 6.34 23.84
C ASN A 31 43.49 5.40 25.07
N ASP A 32 44.20 5.76 26.12
CA ASP A 32 44.26 4.98 27.36
C ASP A 32 42.93 5.00 28.12
N LEU A 33 42.24 6.15 28.13
CA LEU A 33 40.88 6.26 28.68
C LEU A 33 39.91 5.32 27.94
N ALA A 34 39.97 5.31 26.61
CA ALA A 34 39.12 4.46 25.79
C ALA A 34 39.47 2.96 25.89
N LYS A 35 40.73 2.63 26.14
CA LYS A 35 41.14 1.25 26.47
C LYS A 35 40.62 0.80 27.83
N ALA A 36 40.58 1.70 28.80
CA ALA A 36 40.07 1.42 30.15
C ALA A 36 38.54 1.24 30.16
N ASP A 37 37.82 2.06 29.39
CA ASP A 37 36.38 1.91 29.13
C ASP A 37 36.06 2.18 27.66
N SER A 38 35.82 1.11 26.91
CA SER A 38 35.55 1.16 25.47
C SER A 38 34.23 1.83 25.12
N ASN A 39 33.33 2.07 26.08
CA ASN A 39 32.06 2.74 25.83
C ASN A 39 32.10 4.25 26.06
N ILE A 40 33.17 4.78 26.67
CA ILE A 40 33.22 6.18 27.12
C ILE A 40 33.23 7.18 25.96
N LEU A 41 33.69 6.76 24.78
CA LEU A 41 33.80 7.59 23.57
C LEU A 41 32.90 7.11 22.42
N ASN A 42 31.87 6.32 22.72
CA ASN A 42 30.92 5.89 21.69
C ASN A 42 30.17 7.09 21.11
N ILE A 43 30.02 7.11 19.79
CA ILE A 43 29.18 8.09 19.10
C ILE A 43 27.92 7.42 18.56
N THR A 44 26.84 8.18 18.57
CA THR A 44 25.59 7.78 17.92
C THR A 44 25.35 8.67 16.72
N TYR A 45 25.46 8.11 15.53
CA TYR A 45 25.15 8.80 14.28
C TYR A 45 23.68 8.61 13.91
N ARG A 46 22.96 9.68 13.62
CA ARG A 46 21.52 9.63 13.32
C ARG A 46 21.20 10.40 12.06
N VAL A 47 20.54 9.73 11.12
CA VAL A 47 20.11 10.32 9.85
C VAL A 47 18.61 10.14 9.70
N LYS A 48 17.88 11.23 9.47
CA LYS A 48 16.46 11.20 9.14
C LYS A 48 16.28 11.25 7.63
N PHE A 49 15.75 10.18 7.06
CA PHE A 49 15.53 10.08 5.63
C PHE A 49 14.15 10.62 5.22
N PRO A 50 14.06 11.43 4.14
CA PRO A 50 12.78 12.02 3.71
C PRO A 50 11.88 11.02 2.97
N VAL A 51 12.37 9.81 2.71
CA VAL A 51 11.68 8.74 1.98
C VAL A 51 11.71 7.45 2.78
N LYS A 52 10.86 6.47 2.41
CA LYS A 52 10.87 5.16 3.06
C LYS A 52 12.21 4.47 2.80
N ILE A 53 12.88 4.07 3.87
CA ILE A 53 14.13 3.31 3.81
C ILE A 53 13.82 1.92 3.24
N THR A 54 14.61 1.49 2.27
CA THR A 54 14.48 0.20 1.58
C THR A 54 15.67 -0.72 1.81
N SER A 55 16.88 -0.16 1.92
CA SER A 55 18.12 -0.88 2.22
C SER A 55 18.96 -0.02 3.15
N HIS A 56 19.69 -0.61 4.09
CA HIS A 56 20.56 0.11 5.01
C HIS A 56 21.48 -0.87 5.75
N ASN A 57 22.54 -0.34 6.36
CA ASN A 57 23.36 -1.05 7.35
C ASN A 57 23.29 -0.45 8.77
N ALA A 58 22.26 0.36 9.03
CA ALA A 58 21.99 0.94 10.34
C ALA A 58 21.74 -0.11 11.42
N ASP A 59 22.27 0.15 12.62
CA ASP A 59 22.10 -0.73 13.79
C ASP A 59 20.65 -0.70 14.29
N ILE A 60 20.00 0.47 14.19
CA ILE A 60 18.60 0.65 14.57
C ILE A 60 17.89 1.49 13.51
N ILE A 61 16.73 1.05 13.07
CA ILE A 61 15.76 1.88 12.34
C ILE A 61 14.68 2.32 13.33
N GLY A 62 14.69 3.60 13.66
CA GLY A 62 13.68 4.23 14.48
C GLY A 62 12.43 4.61 13.69
N ASP A 63 11.39 4.98 14.43
CA ASP A 63 10.15 5.47 13.86
C ASP A 63 10.39 6.73 13.01
N LYS A 64 9.67 6.84 11.88
CA LYS A 64 9.74 7.96 10.91
C LYS A 64 11.02 7.98 10.04
N ASN A 65 11.50 6.82 9.61
CA ASN A 65 12.65 6.67 8.69
C ASN A 65 13.94 7.29 9.26
N ILE A 66 14.21 7.07 10.54
CA ILE A 66 15.46 7.50 11.16
C ILE A 66 16.38 6.29 11.25
N ALA A 67 17.53 6.36 10.60
CA ALA A 67 18.59 5.38 10.72
C ALA A 67 19.58 5.82 11.80
N ILE A 68 19.98 4.88 12.65
CA ILE A 68 20.87 5.13 13.78
C ILE A 68 22.00 4.10 13.75
N TRP A 69 23.23 4.59 13.90
CA TRP A 69 24.41 3.77 14.10
C TRP A 69 25.07 4.11 15.43
N ASN A 70 25.52 3.09 16.13
CA ASN A 70 26.36 3.22 17.30
C ASN A 70 27.77 2.79 16.89
N ILE A 71 28.69 3.73 16.89
CA ILE A 71 30.07 3.52 16.45
C ILE A 71 30.94 3.65 17.68
N LYS A 72 31.71 2.59 17.98
CA LYS A 72 32.59 2.60 19.14
C LYS A 72 33.90 3.27 18.79
N TYR A 73 34.62 3.69 19.82
CA TYR A 73 35.96 4.21 19.63
C TYR A 73 36.89 3.14 19.03
N GLY A 74 37.68 3.52 18.03
CA GLY A 74 38.55 2.62 17.29
C GLY A 74 37.87 1.82 16.17
N ASP A 75 36.55 1.93 16.01
CA ASP A 75 35.85 1.33 14.88
C ASP A 75 35.91 2.26 13.66
N GLU A 76 36.02 1.63 12.50
CA GLU A 76 35.85 2.25 11.18
C GLU A 76 34.56 1.68 10.57
N LYS A 77 33.64 2.53 10.12
CA LYS A 77 32.35 2.09 9.61
C LYS A 77 31.91 2.92 8.39
N GLU A 78 31.71 2.21 7.28
CA GLU A 78 30.94 2.74 6.16
C GLU A 78 29.46 2.72 6.53
N LEU A 79 28.77 3.84 6.37
CA LEU A 79 27.36 4.02 6.63
C LEU A 79 26.61 4.11 5.32
N TYR A 80 25.51 3.38 5.21
CA TYR A 80 24.73 3.34 3.98
C TYR A 80 23.23 3.28 4.27
N ILE A 81 22.48 4.10 3.52
CA ILE A 81 21.01 4.12 3.48
C ILE A 81 20.56 4.31 2.05
N GLU A 82 19.61 3.47 1.64
CA GLU A 82 18.79 3.69 0.47
C GLU A 82 17.34 3.88 0.86
N GLY A 83 16.67 4.74 0.11
CA GLY A 83 15.24 4.89 0.23
C GLY A 83 14.56 5.20 -1.08
N ARG A 84 13.27 4.87 -1.13
CA ARG A 84 12.44 5.04 -2.30
C ARG A 84 11.21 5.86 -1.97
N LYS A 85 10.89 6.82 -2.84
CA LYS A 85 9.63 7.57 -2.74
C LYS A 85 8.47 6.65 -3.09
N THR A 86 7.66 6.28 -2.09
CA THR A 86 6.46 5.48 -2.31
C THR A 86 5.40 6.32 -3.03
N LYS A 87 5.11 5.99 -4.30
CA LYS A 87 4.02 6.62 -5.08
C LYS A 87 2.68 5.89 -4.88
N LEU A 88 2.34 5.52 -3.64
CA LEU A 88 1.11 4.76 -3.35
C LEU A 88 -0.14 5.43 -3.94
N LEU A 89 -0.20 6.76 -3.86
CA LEU A 89 -1.32 7.55 -4.39
C LEU A 89 -1.52 7.34 -5.90
N THR A 90 -0.43 7.30 -6.68
CA THR A 90 -0.50 7.16 -8.14
C THR A 90 -0.96 5.78 -8.54
N TYR A 91 -0.46 4.73 -7.89
CA TYR A 91 -0.91 3.36 -8.17
C TYR A 91 -2.38 3.15 -7.79
N PHE A 92 -2.81 3.70 -6.66
CA PHE A 92 -4.20 3.61 -6.22
C PHE A 92 -5.15 4.30 -7.20
N LEU A 93 -4.77 5.48 -7.72
CA LEU A 93 -5.53 6.19 -8.75
C LEU A 93 -5.69 5.36 -10.03
N ILE A 94 -4.61 4.73 -10.51
CA ILE A 94 -4.64 3.89 -11.72
C ILE A 94 -5.59 2.70 -11.54
N VAL A 95 -5.56 2.05 -10.38
CA VAL A 95 -6.47 0.93 -10.06
C VAL A 95 -7.92 1.39 -10.06
N ILE A 96 -8.23 2.54 -9.44
CA ILE A 96 -9.59 3.10 -9.43
C ILE A 96 -10.06 3.41 -10.86
N LEU A 97 -9.22 4.06 -11.68
CA LEU A 97 -9.55 4.34 -13.08
C LEU A 97 -9.84 3.05 -13.88
N GLY A 98 -9.04 2.00 -13.65
CA GLY A 98 -9.25 0.69 -14.28
C GLY A 98 -10.60 0.07 -13.89
N ILE A 99 -10.96 0.12 -12.60
CA ILE A 99 -12.25 -0.37 -12.10
C ILE A 99 -13.42 0.43 -12.70
N ILE A 100 -13.31 1.76 -12.77
CA ILE A 100 -14.34 2.62 -13.38
C ILE A 100 -14.53 2.26 -14.86
N GLY A 101 -13.43 2.10 -15.61
CA GLY A 101 -13.48 1.70 -17.02
C GLY A 101 -14.16 0.34 -17.22
N LEU A 102 -13.78 -0.65 -16.43
CA LEU A 102 -14.42 -1.98 -16.45
C LEU A 102 -15.90 -1.91 -16.08
N PHE A 103 -16.26 -1.07 -15.11
CA PHE A 103 -17.65 -0.89 -14.69
C PHE A 103 -18.51 -0.30 -15.82
N ILE A 104 -18.00 0.69 -16.56
CA ILE A 104 -18.71 1.26 -17.71
C ILE A 104 -18.94 0.20 -18.79
N ILE A 105 -17.91 -0.60 -19.12
CA ILE A 105 -18.02 -1.70 -20.09
C ILE A 105 -19.07 -2.72 -19.64
N PHE A 106 -19.07 -3.07 -18.35
CA PHE A 106 -20.05 -3.97 -17.76
C PHE A 106 -21.50 -3.45 -17.91
N ILE A 107 -21.74 -2.16 -17.64
CA ILE A 107 -23.06 -1.54 -17.81
C ILE A 107 -23.53 -1.59 -19.28
N ILE A 108 -22.64 -1.28 -20.23
CA ILE A 108 -22.96 -1.36 -21.67
C ILE A 108 -23.36 -2.80 -22.03
N PHE A 109 -22.59 -3.79 -21.58
CA PHE A 109 -22.89 -5.21 -21.82
C PHE A 109 -24.24 -5.60 -21.20
N MET A 110 -24.51 -5.18 -19.97
CA MET A 110 -25.78 -5.42 -19.28
C MET A 110 -26.97 -4.81 -20.03
N LEU A 111 -26.86 -3.59 -20.55
CA LEU A 111 -27.91 -2.93 -21.34
C LEU A 111 -28.17 -3.66 -22.68
N VAL A 112 -27.11 -4.05 -23.39
CA VAL A 112 -27.23 -4.80 -24.65
C VAL A 112 -27.85 -6.18 -24.43
N PHE A 113 -27.51 -6.88 -23.35
CA PHE A 113 -28.08 -8.21 -23.05
C PHE A 113 -29.49 -8.15 -22.44
N SER A 114 -29.80 -7.15 -21.62
CA SER A 114 -31.14 -6.97 -21.03
C SER A 114 -32.18 -6.54 -22.06
N SER A 115 -31.81 -5.68 -23.02
CA SER A 115 -32.69 -5.31 -24.14
C SER A 115 -33.10 -6.49 -25.02
N ARG A 116 -32.26 -7.54 -25.10
CA ARG A 116 -32.60 -8.80 -25.79
C ARG A 116 -33.55 -9.70 -24.99
N ARG A 117 -33.59 -9.59 -23.66
CA ARG A 117 -34.52 -10.37 -22.79
C ARG A 117 -35.91 -9.74 -22.64
N SER A 118 -36.09 -8.46 -22.97
CA SER A 118 -37.38 -7.75 -22.83
C SER A 118 -38.40 -8.03 -23.95
N LYS A 119 -38.13 -8.96 -24.87
CA LYS A 119 -39.10 -9.40 -25.90
C LYS A 119 -39.76 -10.74 -25.56
N LYS A 120 -40.11 -10.98 -24.29
CA LYS A 120 -41.12 -12.01 -23.99
C LYS A 120 -42.48 -11.34 -24.13
N PRO A 121 -43.37 -11.81 -25.03
CA PRO A 121 -44.73 -11.31 -25.07
C PRO A 121 -45.36 -11.47 -23.68
N PRO A 122 -46.18 -10.52 -23.20
CA PRO A 122 -46.90 -10.68 -21.95
C PRO A 122 -47.67 -12.02 -22.00
N PRO A 123 -47.70 -12.80 -20.90
CA PRO A 123 -48.49 -14.01 -20.86
C PRO A 123 -49.93 -13.64 -21.24
N THR A 124 -50.48 -14.36 -22.22
CA THR A 124 -51.85 -14.21 -22.71
C THR A 124 -52.79 -14.16 -21.52
N ARG A 125 -53.31 -12.97 -21.20
CA ARG A 125 -54.37 -12.81 -20.21
C ARG A 125 -55.54 -13.67 -20.69
N LYS A 126 -55.99 -14.61 -19.85
CA LYS A 126 -57.22 -15.37 -20.08
C LYS A 126 -58.35 -14.38 -20.40
N PRO A 127 -59.20 -14.62 -21.42
CA PRO A 127 -60.33 -13.75 -21.67
C PRO A 127 -61.29 -13.79 -20.46
N LEU A 128 -61.43 -12.66 -19.77
CA LEU A 128 -62.62 -12.37 -18.95
C LEU A 128 -63.75 -12.13 -19.96
N TYR A 129 -64.48 -13.16 -20.36
CA TYR A 129 -65.88 -13.09 -20.79
C TYR A 129 -66.32 -14.49 -21.22
N SER A 130 -67.01 -15.19 -20.32
CA SER A 130 -67.79 -16.38 -20.63
C SER A 130 -69.21 -16.07 -20.17
N TYR A 131 -70.00 -15.45 -21.05
CA TYR A 131 -71.41 -15.19 -20.81
C TYR A 131 -72.22 -15.21 -22.11
N ASP A 132 -72.04 -16.26 -22.93
CA ASP A 132 -72.88 -16.54 -24.10
C ASP A 132 -73.50 -17.94 -23.99
N ASN A 133 -74.23 -18.20 -22.91
CA ASN A 133 -75.02 -19.43 -22.76
C ASN A 133 -76.38 -19.18 -22.08
N TYR A 134 -77.01 -18.03 -22.34
CA TYR A 134 -78.37 -17.74 -21.84
C TYR A 134 -79.51 -18.14 -22.79
N PHE A 135 -79.22 -18.62 -24.01
CA PHE A 135 -80.24 -19.09 -24.95
C PHE A 135 -80.20 -20.61 -25.15
N LYS A 136 -80.27 -21.35 -24.04
CA LYS A 136 -80.64 -22.76 -24.05
C LYS A 136 -81.68 -23.01 -22.97
N ARG A 137 -82.97 -22.85 -23.32
CA ARG A 137 -84.10 -23.75 -23.02
C ARG A 137 -85.43 -23.00 -22.98
N ASP A 138 -86.06 -22.89 -24.15
CA ASP A 138 -87.50 -22.65 -24.21
C ASP A 138 -88.12 -23.90 -24.82
N ARG A 139 -88.19 -24.94 -23.98
CA ARG A 139 -88.84 -26.22 -24.30
C ARG A 139 -90.06 -26.43 -23.40
N TYR A 140 -90.73 -25.36 -22.98
CA TYR A 140 -91.92 -25.42 -22.11
C TYR A 140 -92.78 -24.15 -22.23
N PHE A 141 -93.40 -23.93 -23.39
CA PHE A 141 -94.66 -23.18 -23.48
C PHE A 141 -95.52 -23.85 -24.54
N ASN A 142 -96.12 -24.98 -24.16
CA ASN A 142 -97.42 -25.38 -24.69
C ASN A 142 -98.45 -24.67 -23.81
N THR A 143 -99.26 -23.82 -24.42
CA THR A 143 -100.65 -23.63 -24.01
C THR A 143 -101.42 -23.41 -25.30
N ASP A 144 -102.16 -24.45 -25.67
CA ASP A 144 -103.40 -24.33 -26.43
C ASP A 144 -104.27 -23.25 -25.77
N ASP A 145 -104.93 -22.40 -26.57
CA ASP A 145 -106.36 -22.06 -26.47
C ASP A 145 -106.70 -20.86 -27.40
N GLU A 146 -107.67 -21.12 -28.28
CA GLU A 146 -108.44 -20.25 -29.23
C GLU A 146 -107.78 -19.66 -30.50
#